data_AF-A0A7J7MIZ9-F1
#
_entry.id   AF-A0A7J7MIZ9-F1
#
_cell.length_a   1.000
_cell.length_b   1.000
_cell.length_c   1.000
_cell.angle_alpha   90.00
_cell.angle_beta   90.00
_cell.angle_gamma   90.00
#
_symmetry.space_group_name_H-M   'P 1'
#
loop_
_entity.id
_entity.type
_entity.pdbx_description
1 polymer ?
#
loop_
_entity_poly.entity_id
_entity_poly.type
_entity_poly.pdbx_seq_one_letter_code
_entity_poly.pdbx_strand_id
1 'polypeptide(L)' 'MLGRLEEIPDTGRIRNPWNQRANIELPVAQLLYHFDWKLPRGAKPDEPDMSESFSATMKKRVNLYLAPTLYTHLPIKKQE' A
#
# COMPACT_ATOMS: atom_id res chain seq x y z
N MET A 1 31.20 31.74 38.22
CA MET A 1 31.91 30.45 38.15
C MET A 1 30.91 29.41 37.64
N LEU A 2 30.69 29.33 36.32
CA LEU A 2 31.23 28.32 35.37
C LEU A 2 30.17 27.21 35.13
N GLY A 3 29.58 26.99 33.95
CA GLY A 3 29.76 27.60 32.64
C GLY A 3 28.67 27.14 31.66
N ARG A 4 28.33 28.05 30.73
CA ARG A 4 27.69 27.81 29.44
C ARG A 4 28.70 27.12 28.52
N LEU A 5 28.34 25.99 27.91
CA LEU A 5 28.84 25.46 26.63
C LEU A 5 27.67 24.62 26.09
N GLU A 6 26.83 25.07 25.15
CA GLU A 6 27.20 25.34 23.75
C GLU A 6 28.28 24.38 23.26
N GLU A 7 27.88 23.13 23.00
CA GLU A 7 28.44 22.35 21.90
C GLU A 7 27.29 21.90 21.00
N ILE A 8 27.04 22.74 20.01
CA ILE A 8 26.27 22.44 18.81
C ILE A 8 27.26 21.70 17.90
N PRO A 9 27.05 20.40 17.56
CA PRO A 9 27.69 19.84 16.38
C PRO A 9 26.91 20.37 15.18
N ASP A 10 27.48 21.40 14.57
CA ASP A 10 27.06 21.94 13.29
C ASP A 10 27.25 20.86 12.22
N THR A 11 26.14 20.29 11.73
CA THR A 11 25.84 20.08 10.31
C THR A 11 24.60 19.17 10.20
N GLY A 12 23.49 19.79 9.80
CA GLY A 12 22.52 19.20 8.88
C GLY A 12 21.83 17.89 9.29
N ARG A 13 20.58 18.05 9.73
CA ARG A 13 19.49 17.07 9.58
C ARG A 13 19.50 15.94 10.62
N ILE A 14 19.01 16.28 11.81
CA ILE A 14 18.50 15.32 12.80
C ILE A 14 17.29 14.61 12.15
N ARG A 15 17.55 13.54 11.39
CA ARG A 15 16.49 12.57 11.08
C ARG A 15 16.19 11.88 12.41
N ASN A 16 15.00 12.11 12.93
CA ASN A 16 14.42 11.35 14.02
C ASN A 16 14.66 9.84 13.78
N PRO A 17 15.31 9.10 14.70
CA PRO A 17 15.58 7.67 14.50
C PRO A 17 14.33 6.78 14.56
N TRP A 18 13.19 7.35 14.98
CA TRP A 18 12.00 6.62 15.41
C TRP A 18 10.81 6.72 14.45
N ASN A 19 10.93 7.44 13.35
CA ASN A 19 9.89 7.54 12.32
C ASN A 19 10.25 6.77 11.05
N GLN A 20 10.80 5.56 11.21
CA GLN A 20 10.79 4.56 10.13
C GLN A 20 9.35 4.04 9.92
N ARG A 21 8.43 4.96 9.62
CA ARG A 21 7.09 4.62 9.18
C ARG A 21 7.21 3.99 7.80
N ALA A 22 6.72 2.76 7.68
CA ALA A 22 6.51 2.16 6.38
C ALA A 22 5.46 2.99 5.63
N ASN A 23 5.88 3.81 4.68
CA ASN A 23 4.98 4.58 3.82
C ASN A 23 4.31 3.62 2.82
N ILE A 24 3.30 2.89 3.27
CA ILE A 24 2.50 1.98 2.44
C ILE A 24 1.49 2.73 1.55
N GLU A 25 1.17 3.97 1.90
CA GLU A 25 0.17 4.78 1.19
C GLU A 25 0.54 5.01 -0.28
N LEU A 26 1.79 5.41 -0.55
CA LEU A 26 2.26 5.72 -1.90
C LEU A 26 2.23 4.49 -2.84
N PRO A 27 2.84 3.33 -2.50
CA PRO A 27 2.79 2.17 -3.38
C PRO A 27 1.36 1.65 -3.56
N VAL A 28 0.50 1.73 -2.54
CA VAL A 28 -0.91 1.34 -2.67
C VAL A 28 -1.67 2.28 -3.63
N ALA A 29 -1.46 3.59 -3.53
CA ALA A 29 -2.10 4.55 -4.44
C ALA A 29 -1.69 4.32 -5.90
N GLN A 30 -0.40 4.04 -6.17
CA GLN A 30 0.08 3.74 -7.51
C GLN A 30 -0.56 2.47 -8.10
N LEU A 31 -0.69 1.42 -7.27
CA LEU A 31 -1.35 0.17 -7.65
C LEU A 31 -2.83 0.37 -8.00
N LEU A 32 -3.54 1.18 -7.23
CA LEU A 32 -4.96 1.48 -7.48
C LEU A 32 -5.17 2.41 -8.69
N TYR A 33 -4.21 3.28 -9.00
CA TYR A 33 -4.33 4.23 -10.11
C TYR A 33 -4.01 3.61 -11.47
N HIS A 34 -3.02 2.72 -11.54
CA HIS A 34 -2.55 2.17 -12.83
C HIS A 34 -3.24 0.88 -13.26
N PHE A 35 -3.88 0.17 -12.33
CA PHE A 35 -4.47 -1.13 -12.61
C PHE A 35 -5.97 -1.15 -12.27
N ASP A 36 -6.75 -1.64 -13.22
CA ASP A 36 -8.07 -2.19 -12.93
C ASP A 36 -7.89 -3.58 -12.30
N TRP A 37 -8.63 -3.83 -11.22
CA TRP A 37 -8.55 -5.09 -10.48
C TRP A 37 -9.75 -5.97 -10.85
N LYS A 38 -9.47 -7.19 -11.30
CA LYS A 38 -10.52 -8.18 -11.61
C LYS A 38 -10.31 -9.44 -10.77
N LEU A 39 -11.41 -10.03 -10.33
CA LEU A 39 -11.39 -11.34 -9.68
C LEU A 39 -11.09 -12.42 -10.71
N PRO A 40 -10.23 -13.40 -10.39
CA PRO A 40 -9.97 -14.52 -11.28
C PRO A 40 -11.27 -15.28 -11.54
N ARG A 41 -11.43 -15.77 -12.78
CA ARG A 41 -12.58 -16.57 -13.23
C ARG A 41 -13.93 -15.84 -13.25
N GLY A 42 -13.94 -14.50 -13.16
CA GLY A 42 -15.19 -13.73 -13.21
C GLY A 42 -16.05 -13.91 -11.97
N ALA A 43 -15.45 -14.28 -10.84
CA ALA A 43 -16.15 -14.37 -9.56
C ALA A 43 -16.81 -13.02 -9.23
N LYS A 44 -18.02 -13.08 -8.68
CA LYS A 44 -18.76 -11.87 -8.28
C LYS A 44 -18.05 -11.18 -7.12
N PRO A 45 -18.19 -9.85 -6.98
CA PRO A 45 -17.63 -9.11 -5.86
C PRO A 45 -18.07 -9.63 -4.48
N ASP A 46 -19.22 -10.31 -4.41
CA ASP A 46 -19.81 -10.89 -3.19
C ASP A 46 -19.39 -12.34 -2.89
N GLU A 47 -18.71 -13.01 -3.81
CA GLU A 47 -18.23 -14.39 -3.62
C GLU A 47 -16.96 -14.56 -2.78
N PRO A 48 -16.01 -13.60 -2.65
CA PRO A 48 -14.82 -13.81 -1.87
C PRO A 48 -15.14 -13.88 -0.37
N ASP A 49 -14.71 -14.96 0.28
CA ASP A 49 -14.76 -15.10 1.74
C ASP A 49 -13.85 -14.05 2.40
N MET A 50 -14.47 -13.02 2.96
CA MET A 50 -13.81 -11.94 3.69
C MET A 50 -13.60 -12.27 5.17
N SER A 51 -13.89 -13.51 5.62
CA SER A 51 -13.67 -13.89 7.00
C SER A 51 -12.20 -13.77 7.39
N GLU A 52 -11.95 -13.25 8.58
CA GLU A 52 -10.61 -13.04 9.11
C GLU A 52 -10.23 -14.20 10.03
N SER A 53 -8.96 -14.62 9.96
CA SER A 53 -8.38 -15.52 10.96
C SER A 53 -7.75 -14.69 12.07
N PHE A 54 -8.09 -14.99 13.32
CA PHE A 54 -7.47 -14.35 14.47
C PHE A 54 -6.05 -14.89 14.63
N SER A 55 -5.04 -14.04 14.37
CA SER A 55 -3.62 -14.36 14.52
C SER A 55 -2.86 -13.10 14.97
N ALA A 56 -1.58 -13.22 15.30
CA ALA A 56 -0.74 -12.07 15.71
C ALA A 56 -0.78 -10.89 14.71
N THR A 57 -1.05 -11.20 13.44
CA THR A 57 -1.41 -10.23 12.41
C THR A 57 -2.82 -10.53 11.89
N MET A 58 -3.66 -9.52 11.70
CA MET A 58 -4.94 -9.73 11.02
C MET A 58 -4.68 -10.23 9.59
N LYS A 59 -5.14 -11.44 9.28
CA LYS A 59 -5.00 -12.05 7.96
C LYS A 59 -6.36 -12.61 7.53
N LYS A 60 -6.71 -12.47 6.25
CA LYS A 60 -7.86 -13.15 5.68
C LYS A 60 -7.70 -14.67 5.78
N ARG A 61 -8.79 -15.36 6.10
CA ARG A 61 -8.86 -16.82 6.18
C ARG A 61 -8.53 -17.47 4.85
N VAL A 62 -8.97 -16.86 3.74
CA VAL A 62 -8.67 -17.29 2.37
C VAL A 62 -7.86 -16.20 1.66
N ASN A 63 -6.84 -16.60 0.91
CA ASN A 63 -6.05 -15.65 0.12
C ASN A 63 -6.93 -14.99 -0.95
N LEU A 64 -6.96 -13.65 -0.98
CA LEU A 64 -7.62 -12.91 -2.04
C LEU A 64 -6.70 -12.87 -3.27
N TYR A 65 -7.13 -13.51 -4.36
CA TYR A 65 -6.46 -13.43 -5.64
C TYR A 65 -7.10 -12.33 -6.48
N LEU A 66 -6.28 -11.42 -7.02
CA LEU A 66 -6.72 -10.38 -7.95
C LEU A 66 -5.79 -10.39 -9.16
N ALA A 67 -6.35 -10.24 -10.36
CA ALA A 67 -5.62 -10.08 -11.60
C ALA A 67 -5.59 -8.59 -11.97
N PRO A 68 -4.41 -7.92 -11.93
CA PRO A 68 -4.30 -6.54 -12.36
C PRO A 68 -4.31 -6.46 -13.90
N THR A 69 -5.19 -5.63 -14.45
CA THR A 69 -5.19 -5.27 -15.87
C THR A 69 -4.83 -3.80 -16.00
N LEU A 70 -3.93 -3.45 -16.92
CA LEU A 70 -3.53 -2.06 -17.13
C LEU A 70 -4.74 -1.20 -17.47
N TYR A 71 -4.93 -0.11 -16.72
CA TYR A 71 -5.96 0.87 -17.00
C TYR A 71 -5.64 1.55 -18.34
N THR A 72 -6.37 1.14 -19.38
CA THR A 72 -6.22 1.67 -20.73
C THR A 72 -7.44 2.51 -21.03
N HIS A 73 -7.26 3.83 -21.13
CA HIS A 73 -8.32 4.80 -21.43
C HIS A 73 -8.77 4.74 -22.90
N LEU A 74 -8.39 3.71 -23.65
CA LEU A 74 -8.76 3.59 -25.05
C LEU A 74 -10.18 3.02 -25.15
N PRO A 75 -11.06 3.64 -25.96
CA PRO A 75 -12.36 3.07 -26.24
C PRO A 75 -12.13 1.75 -26.97
N ILE A 76 -12.28 0.64 -26.26
CA ILE A 76 -12.41 -0.68 -26.88
C ILE A 76 -13.73 -0.61 -27.66
N LYS A 77 -13.66 -0.27 -28.95
CA LYS A 77 -14.74 -0.59 -29.87
C LYS A 77 -14.86 -2.11 -29.82
N LYS A 78 -15.90 -2.61 -29.17
CA LYS A 78 -16.34 -3.99 -29.40
C LYS A 78 -16.67 -4.07 -30.88
N GLN A 79 -15.86 -4.81 -31.63
CA GLN A 79 -16.22 -5.24 -32.97
C GLN A 79 -16.96 -6.58 -32.83
N GLU A 80 -18.10 -6.60 -33.53
CA GLU A 80 -19.07 -7.67 -33.79
C GLU A 80 -20.03 -8.08 -32.66
#